data_AF-A0A511D6F7-F1
#
_entry.id   AF-A0A511D6F7-F1
#
_cell.length_a   1.000
_cell.length_b   1.000
_cell.length_c   1.000
_cell.angle_alpha   90.00
_cell.angle_beta   90.00
_cell.angle_gamma   90.00
#
_symmetry.space_group_name_H-M   'P 1'
#
loop_
_entity.id
_entity.type
_entity.pdbx_description
1 polymer ?
#
loop_
_entity_poly.entity_id
_entity_poly.type
_entity_poly.pdbx_seq_one_letter_code
_entity_poly.pdbx_strand_id
1 'polypeptide(L)'
;MSNFGFLRAEWPALHAEAVRAERLAVADPRASCFYARRVLELTVTWLFQADGSLQRPYREDLAAMIAEPTLVRVAGPGIRAKMDVIRRQGNTAVHRNGPVAPNDAVRVVAELFHVLYWVARTYSRDPADLPAAGLAFDPAVIPRPVPAGVRLAKQAELKAQAEKYAAQDAALRAEIKAADEARPDTHHYDEAQTRTLIIDLRLKEAGWALDQPQDREYPVTGMPVSASPSGTGKVDYVLWDDDGKPLALVEAKRTTRDPQQGRHQAKLYADCLEAQFGQRPVIFYTNGYHTHLWDDLNYPPREVQGFYTKDELRLLIQRRASRLTLATLPINEQIAGRRYQSHAIRRIAEAFENDAQRHALLVMATGAGKTRTVIALTDLMMRANWAKRVLFLADRKALVIQAADAFKQHLPNAPVVNLLTDKDLSGRVFVSTCPTLLNMINDMDGSGLRRFGPGYFDMIVVDEAHRSIYQKYGAISTTSTPCSSA
;
A
#
# COMPACT_ATOMS: atom_id res chain seq x y z
N MET A 1 5.24 31.50 3.89
CA MET A 1 6.32 32.51 3.84
C MET A 1 7.17 32.36 5.10
N SER A 2 8.43 32.79 5.09
CA SER A 2 9.37 32.70 6.23
C SER A 2 10.10 34.04 6.37
N ASN A 3 10.43 34.43 7.61
CA ASN A 3 11.25 35.61 7.89
C ASN A 3 12.65 35.52 7.26
N PHE A 4 13.15 34.31 7.00
CA PHE A 4 14.51 34.09 6.50
C PHE A 4 14.60 33.97 4.98
N GLY A 5 13.52 34.23 4.25
CA GLY A 5 13.44 34.01 2.80
C GLY A 5 14.56 34.69 1.99
N PHE A 6 15.10 35.80 2.47
CA PHE A 6 16.20 36.55 1.84
C PHE A 6 17.53 35.77 1.78
N LEU A 7 17.71 34.72 2.58
CA LEU A 7 18.93 33.89 2.53
C LEU A 7 18.92 32.84 1.43
N ARG A 8 17.76 32.62 0.78
CA ARG A 8 17.53 31.41 -0.02
C ARG A 8 18.40 31.33 -1.27
N ALA A 9 18.73 32.47 -1.88
CA ALA A 9 19.51 32.53 -3.12
C ALA A 9 21.00 32.23 -2.87
N GLU A 10 21.63 32.96 -1.94
CA GLU A 10 23.07 32.89 -1.69
C GLU A 10 23.46 31.82 -0.64
N TRP A 11 22.63 31.59 0.38
CA TRP A 11 22.91 30.65 1.47
C TRP A 11 21.76 29.65 1.74
N PRO A 12 21.43 28.77 0.78
CA PRO A 12 20.30 27.84 0.90
C PRO A 12 20.39 26.89 2.10
N ALA A 13 21.61 26.51 2.51
CA ALA A 13 21.84 25.67 3.69
C ALA A 13 21.54 26.42 5.01
N LEU A 14 21.99 27.67 5.13
CA LEU A 14 21.67 28.52 6.29
C LEU A 14 20.17 28.84 6.34
N HIS A 15 19.55 29.12 5.19
CA HIS A 15 18.11 29.32 5.08
C HIS A 15 17.33 28.12 5.65
N ALA A 16 17.69 26.88 5.26
CA ALA A 16 16.98 25.69 5.71
C ALA A 16 17.02 25.51 7.25
N GLU A 17 18.18 25.76 7.86
CA GLU A 17 18.37 25.65 9.31
C GLU A 17 17.69 26.82 10.06
N ALA A 18 17.73 28.04 9.51
CA ALA A 18 17.03 29.19 10.08
C ALA A 18 15.50 29.03 10.06
N VAL A 19 14.94 28.51 8.96
CA VAL A 19 13.51 28.15 8.86
C VAL A 19 13.15 27.07 9.89
N ARG A 20 14.06 26.14 10.19
CA ARG A 20 13.81 25.11 11.20
C ARG A 20 13.74 25.72 12.61
N ALA A 21 14.65 26.65 12.94
CA ALA A 21 14.56 27.41 14.19
C ALA A 21 13.23 28.18 14.27
N GLU A 22 12.85 28.89 13.20
CA GLU A 22 11.58 29.64 13.13
C GLU A 22 10.34 28.78 13.41
N ARG A 23 10.21 27.63 12.73
CA ARG A 23 9.04 26.76 12.86
C ARG A 23 8.88 26.18 14.26
N LEU A 24 9.99 25.99 14.97
CA LEU A 24 9.99 25.38 16.29
C LEU A 24 9.82 26.41 17.41
N ALA A 25 9.92 27.72 17.13
CA ALA A 25 9.94 28.76 18.17
C ALA A 25 8.77 28.68 19.16
N VAL A 26 7.58 28.29 18.71
CA VAL A 26 6.41 28.09 19.58
C VAL A 26 6.16 26.61 19.88
N ALA A 27 6.35 25.72 18.91
CA ALA A 27 6.05 24.30 19.04
C ALA A 27 7.02 23.53 19.95
N ASP A 28 8.30 23.89 19.88
CA ASP A 28 9.39 23.35 20.71
C ASP A 28 10.44 24.45 20.94
N PRO A 29 10.20 25.34 21.94
CA PRO A 29 11.06 26.48 22.22
C PRO A 29 12.52 26.10 22.51
N ARG A 30 12.73 24.92 23.11
CA ARG A 30 14.07 24.42 23.43
C ARG A 30 14.82 24.03 22.16
N ALA A 31 14.20 23.24 21.28
CA ALA A 31 14.80 22.88 20.00
C ALA A 31 15.04 24.11 19.11
N SER A 32 14.13 25.09 19.13
CA SER A 32 14.31 26.37 18.43
C SER A 32 15.59 27.10 18.83
N CYS A 33 15.82 27.29 20.14
CA CYS A 33 17.04 27.94 20.65
C CYS A 33 18.32 27.17 20.30
N PHE A 34 18.27 25.83 20.27
CA PHE A 34 19.37 25.00 19.81
C PHE A 34 19.71 25.26 18.33
N TYR A 35 18.70 25.20 17.44
CA TYR A 35 18.90 25.45 16.01
C TYR A 35 19.36 26.89 15.75
N ALA A 36 18.85 27.88 16.48
CA ALA A 36 19.27 29.26 16.32
C ALA A 36 20.78 29.45 16.63
N ARG A 37 21.28 28.82 17.71
CA ARG A 37 22.72 28.81 18.03
C ARG A 37 23.53 28.09 16.97
N ARG A 38 23.05 26.95 16.46
CA ARG A 38 23.71 26.20 15.38
C ARG A 38 23.83 27.04 14.11
N VAL A 39 22.77 27.74 13.70
CA VAL A 39 22.80 28.64 12.53
C VAL A 39 23.82 29.75 12.74
N LEU A 40 23.85 30.36 13.93
CA LEU A 40 24.85 31.38 14.27
C LEU A 40 26.28 30.82 14.17
N GLU A 41 26.52 29.61 14.67
CA GLU A 41 27.83 28.96 14.61
C GLU A 41 28.31 28.73 13.17
N LEU A 42 27.43 28.21 12.31
CA LEU A 42 27.70 28.04 10.88
C LEU A 42 27.97 29.38 10.19
N THR A 43 27.20 30.41 10.53
CA THR A 43 27.33 31.76 9.97
C THR A 43 28.66 32.40 10.34
N VAL A 44 29.03 32.39 11.63
CA VAL A 44 30.29 32.96 12.11
C VAL A 44 31.48 32.21 11.52
N THR A 45 31.43 30.87 11.48
CA THR A 45 32.48 30.06 10.85
C THR A 45 32.67 30.44 9.39
N TRP A 46 31.57 30.63 8.66
CA TRP A 46 31.60 31.05 7.26
C TRP A 46 32.16 32.47 7.09
N LEU A 47 31.83 33.42 7.98
CA LEU A 47 32.40 34.79 7.93
C LEU A 47 33.93 34.76 8.01
N PHE A 48 34.51 34.02 8.96
CA PHE A 48 35.97 33.87 9.08
C PHE A 48 36.62 33.09 7.93
N GLN A 49 35.84 32.46 7.05
CA GLN A 49 36.33 31.85 5.81
C GLN A 49 36.20 32.78 4.62
N ALA A 50 35.12 33.57 4.56
CA ALA A 50 34.76 34.40 3.42
C ALA A 50 35.39 35.80 3.47
N ASP A 51 35.61 36.36 4.66
CA ASP A 51 36.12 37.72 4.85
C ASP A 51 37.59 37.70 5.27
N GLY A 52 38.48 38.01 4.32
CA GLY A 52 39.92 38.05 4.54
C GLY A 52 40.39 39.15 5.51
N SER A 53 39.52 40.08 5.91
CA SER A 53 39.84 41.08 6.93
C SER A 53 39.70 40.54 8.37
N LEU A 54 39.07 39.37 8.53
CA LEU A 54 38.85 38.75 9.83
C LEU A 54 40.01 37.84 10.25
N GLN A 55 40.47 37.99 11.49
CA GLN A 55 41.56 37.21 12.07
C GLN A 55 41.00 36.13 12.99
N ARG A 56 41.40 34.87 12.78
CA ARG A 56 40.92 33.77 13.63
C ARG A 56 41.50 33.88 15.06
N PRO A 57 40.67 33.76 16.10
CA PRO A 57 41.14 33.75 17.48
C PRO A 57 41.88 32.45 17.81
N TYR A 58 42.72 32.47 18.85
CA TYR A 58 43.48 31.29 19.30
C TYR A 58 42.57 30.10 19.69
N ARG A 59 41.40 30.36 20.27
CA ARG A 59 40.36 29.35 20.49
C ARG A 59 39.26 29.53 19.46
N GLU A 60 38.94 28.49 18.70
CA GLU A 60 37.91 28.55 17.66
C GLU A 60 36.49 28.20 18.19
N ASP A 61 36.24 28.35 19.49
CA ASP A 61 34.88 28.22 20.00
C ASP A 61 34.01 29.43 19.63
N LEU A 62 32.69 29.23 19.59
CA LEU A 62 31.76 30.28 19.19
C LEU A 62 31.86 31.55 20.06
N ALA A 63 32.21 31.43 21.33
CA ALA A 63 32.33 32.57 22.23
C ALA A 63 33.55 33.43 21.88
N ALA A 64 34.70 32.80 21.64
CA ALA A 64 35.93 33.44 21.23
C ALA A 64 35.80 34.07 19.84
N MET A 65 35.16 33.38 18.89
CA MET A 65 34.89 33.93 17.55
C MET A 65 34.00 35.18 17.58
N ILE A 66 32.91 35.16 18.37
CA ILE A 66 32.01 36.34 18.52
C ILE A 66 32.72 37.52 19.21
N ALA A 67 33.68 37.24 20.10
CA ALA A 67 34.40 38.25 20.85
C ALA A 67 35.65 38.79 20.14
N GLU A 68 35.99 38.23 18.97
CA GLU A 68 37.22 38.59 18.27
C GLU A 68 37.18 40.05 17.76
N PRO A 69 38.24 40.86 18.01
CA PRO A 69 38.24 42.30 17.71
C PRO A 69 37.93 42.68 16.25
N THR A 70 38.45 41.94 15.26
CA THR A 70 38.20 42.23 13.85
C THR A 70 36.73 41.99 13.47
N LEU A 71 36.10 40.93 13.97
CA LEU A 71 34.66 40.71 13.80
C LEU A 71 33.84 41.79 14.49
N VAL A 72 34.20 42.17 15.73
CA VAL A 72 33.51 43.23 16.47
C VAL A 72 33.57 44.57 15.72
N ARG A 73 34.69 44.85 15.06
CA ARG A 73 34.86 46.06 14.25
C ARG A 73 33.96 46.07 13.01
N VAL A 74 33.81 44.93 12.33
CA VAL A 74 32.98 44.84 11.11
C VAL A 74 31.49 44.76 11.44
N ALA A 75 31.11 43.99 12.46
CA ALA A 75 29.72 43.80 12.87
C ALA A 75 29.17 44.95 13.74
N GLY A 76 30.05 45.62 14.48
CA GLY A 76 29.69 46.62 15.47
C GLY A 76 29.12 46.02 16.78
N PRO A 77 29.01 46.86 17.83
CA PRO A 77 28.61 46.41 19.16
C PRO A 77 27.17 45.87 19.21
N GLY A 78 26.27 46.41 18.37
CA GLY A 78 24.88 45.99 18.30
C GLY A 78 24.73 44.55 17.83
N ILE A 79 25.29 44.21 16.66
CA ILE A 79 25.21 42.85 16.11
C ILE A 79 25.93 41.85 17.02
N ARG A 80 27.10 42.21 17.57
CA ARG A 80 27.81 41.37 18.53
C ARG A 80 26.97 41.04 19.77
N ALA A 81 26.23 42.02 20.32
CA ALA A 81 25.34 41.77 21.46
C ALA A 81 24.23 40.76 21.10
N LYS A 82 23.66 40.85 19.90
CA LYS A 82 22.64 39.92 19.40
C LYS A 82 23.19 38.49 19.25
N MET A 83 24.39 38.35 18.69
CA MET A 83 25.09 37.06 18.62
C MET A 83 25.30 36.45 20.01
N ASP A 84 25.67 37.27 21.00
CA ASP A 84 25.89 36.78 22.38
C ASP A 84 24.57 36.34 23.05
N VAL A 85 23.45 37.03 22.80
CA VAL A 85 22.12 36.61 23.28
C VAL A 85 21.75 35.22 22.74
N ILE A 86 21.89 35.01 21.43
CA ILE A 86 21.60 33.72 20.78
C ILE A 86 22.49 32.61 21.39
N ARG A 87 23.79 32.87 21.54
CA ARG A 87 24.75 31.94 22.14
C ARG A 87 24.36 31.55 23.57
N ARG A 88 24.06 32.53 24.43
CA ARG A 88 23.70 32.30 25.84
C ARG A 88 22.38 31.53 25.98
N GLN A 89 21.37 31.90 25.19
CA GLN A 89 20.06 31.24 25.23
C GLN A 89 20.13 29.83 24.65
N GLY A 90 20.88 29.62 23.57
CA GLY A 90 21.14 28.28 23.04
C GLY A 90 21.86 27.38 24.05
N ASN A 91 22.90 27.89 24.74
CA ASN A 91 23.57 27.13 25.80
C ASN A 91 22.62 26.78 26.94
N THR A 92 21.77 27.72 27.35
CA THR A 92 20.80 27.51 28.43
C THR A 92 19.75 26.47 28.03
N ALA A 93 19.27 26.51 26.79
CA ALA A 93 18.34 25.52 26.24
C ALA A 93 18.93 24.10 26.19
N VAL A 94 20.25 23.95 26.06
CA VAL A 94 20.92 22.64 26.06
C VAL A 94 21.24 22.16 27.48
N HIS A 95 21.81 23.02 28.32
CA HIS A 95 22.42 22.59 29.58
C HIS A 95 21.54 22.77 30.82
N ARG A 96 20.49 23.61 30.77
CA ARG A 96 19.64 23.86 31.94
C ARG A 96 18.46 22.89 31.99
N ASN A 97 18.24 22.30 33.16
CA ASN A 97 17.03 21.55 33.50
C ASN A 97 15.92 22.54 33.88
N GLY A 98 15.19 23.05 32.89
CA GLY A 98 14.08 23.97 33.09
C GLY A 98 13.37 24.30 31.77
N PRO A 99 12.06 24.61 31.77
CA PRO A 99 11.35 24.90 30.54
C PRO A 99 11.90 26.19 29.88
N VAL A 100 11.92 26.20 28.55
CA VAL A 100 12.20 27.41 27.75
C VAL A 100 10.86 28.00 27.34
N ALA A 101 10.60 29.27 27.68
CA ALA A 101 9.33 29.89 27.32
C ALA A 101 9.26 30.17 25.81
N PRO A 102 8.10 29.95 25.15
CA PRO A 102 7.93 30.25 23.72
C PRO A 102 8.31 31.68 23.34
N ASN A 103 7.98 32.66 24.19
CA ASN A 103 8.30 34.06 23.92
C ASN A 103 9.81 34.33 23.91
N ASP A 104 10.58 33.60 24.74
CA ASP A 104 12.04 33.72 24.75
C ASP A 104 12.64 33.10 23.48
N ALA A 105 12.13 31.96 23.03
CA ALA A 105 12.56 31.35 21.77
C ALA A 105 12.22 32.21 20.55
N VAL A 106 11.04 32.83 20.50
CA VAL A 106 10.66 33.78 19.45
C VAL A 106 11.62 34.98 19.43
N ARG A 107 11.99 35.52 20.60
CA ARG A 107 12.99 36.59 20.70
C ARG A 107 14.36 36.14 20.20
N VAL A 108 14.80 34.94 20.53
CA VAL A 108 16.08 34.39 20.02
C VAL A 108 16.07 34.26 18.49
N VAL A 109 14.96 33.82 17.90
CA VAL A 109 14.80 33.76 16.44
C VAL A 109 14.78 35.15 15.82
N ALA A 110 14.18 36.15 16.48
CA ALA A 110 14.23 37.54 16.03
C ALA A 110 15.67 38.10 16.05
N GLU A 111 16.46 37.78 17.08
CA GLU A 111 17.88 38.16 17.11
C GLU A 111 18.68 37.48 16.00
N LEU A 112 18.39 36.20 15.73
CA LEU A 112 18.99 35.48 14.60
C LEU A 112 18.65 36.14 13.27
N PHE A 113 17.41 36.56 13.08
CA PHE A 113 16.98 37.31 11.90
C PHE A 113 17.82 38.58 11.70
N HIS A 114 18.05 39.37 12.75
CA HIS A 114 18.86 40.58 12.65
C HIS A 114 20.33 40.30 12.30
N VAL A 115 20.92 39.26 12.89
CA VAL A 115 22.30 38.85 12.56
C VAL A 115 22.41 38.43 11.10
N LEU A 116 21.48 37.58 10.63
CA LEU A 116 21.49 37.09 9.25
C LEU A 116 21.12 38.18 8.24
N TYR A 117 20.25 39.12 8.60
CA TYR A 117 19.96 40.30 7.79
C TYR A 117 21.21 41.17 7.60
N TRP A 118 21.99 41.40 8.67
CA TRP A 118 23.26 42.11 8.57
C TRP A 118 24.25 41.37 7.67
N VAL A 119 24.39 40.05 7.80
CA VAL A 119 25.24 39.24 6.92
C VAL A 119 24.81 39.39 5.47
N ALA A 120 23.51 39.23 5.18
CA ALA A 120 23.00 39.36 3.82
C ALA A 120 23.23 40.76 3.24
N ARG A 121 23.05 41.83 4.02
CA ARG A 121 23.32 43.20 3.55
C ARG A 121 24.80 43.51 3.33
N THR A 122 25.70 42.81 4.01
CA THR A 122 27.14 43.08 3.99
C THR A 122 27.88 42.20 2.97
N TYR A 123 27.43 40.96 2.77
CA TYR A 123 28.18 39.95 2.04
C TYR A 123 27.43 39.31 0.85
N SER A 124 26.21 39.73 0.52
CA SER A 124 25.56 39.25 -0.72
C SER A 124 26.35 39.74 -1.92
N ARG A 125 26.57 38.86 -2.90
CA ARG A 125 27.37 39.19 -4.10
C ARG A 125 26.50 39.82 -5.17
N ASP A 126 25.26 39.37 -5.28
CA ASP A 126 24.26 39.96 -6.16
C ASP A 126 23.45 41.05 -5.44
N PRO A 127 23.45 42.31 -5.94
CA PRO A 127 22.57 43.36 -5.44
C PRO A 127 21.08 43.00 -5.46
N ALA A 128 20.64 42.10 -6.35
CA ALA A 128 19.25 41.64 -6.43
C ALA A 128 18.84 40.76 -5.23
N ASP A 129 19.81 40.12 -4.56
CA ASP A 129 19.58 39.24 -3.42
C ASP A 129 19.61 39.99 -2.07
N LEU A 130 19.89 41.30 -2.09
CA LEU A 130 19.88 42.12 -0.88
C LEU A 130 18.47 42.18 -0.29
N PRO A 131 18.31 41.89 1.02
CA PRO A 131 17.02 42.11 1.66
C PRO A 131 16.66 43.60 1.63
N ALA A 132 15.35 43.88 1.48
CA ALA A 132 14.82 45.23 1.46
C ALA A 132 15.20 45.99 2.75
N ALA A 133 15.55 47.28 2.63
CA ALA A 133 16.05 48.09 3.74
C ALA A 133 15.11 48.15 4.96
N GLY A 134 13.79 48.01 4.73
CA GLY A 134 12.75 48.00 5.76
C GLY A 134 12.25 46.61 6.15
N LEU A 135 12.93 45.53 5.75
CA LEU A 135 12.49 44.17 6.11
C LEU A 135 12.56 43.98 7.62
N ALA A 136 11.40 43.81 8.24
CA ALA A 136 11.25 43.60 9.67
C ALA A 136 10.91 42.13 9.97
N PHE A 137 11.28 41.68 11.18
CA PHE A 137 10.87 40.38 11.68
C PHE A 137 9.37 40.37 11.99
N ASP A 138 8.63 39.43 11.41
CA ASP A 138 7.21 39.23 11.64
C ASP A 138 6.97 37.97 12.51
N PRO A 139 6.60 38.13 13.79
CA PRO A 139 6.29 37.00 14.67
C PRO A 139 4.99 36.26 14.28
N ALA A 140 4.13 36.85 13.45
CA ALA A 140 2.88 36.23 13.00
C ALA A 140 3.13 35.12 11.96
N VAL A 141 4.29 35.13 11.30
CA VAL A 141 4.71 34.09 10.36
C VAL A 141 5.04 32.76 11.06
N ILE A 142 5.33 32.80 12.37
CA ILE A 142 5.68 31.63 13.17
C ILE A 142 4.44 30.74 13.40
N PRO A 143 4.46 29.47 12.96
CA PRO A 143 3.35 28.55 13.20
C PRO A 143 3.12 28.32 14.69
N ARG A 144 1.87 28.52 15.16
CA ARG A 144 1.47 28.22 16.53
C ARG A 144 0.72 26.88 16.57
N PRO A 145 1.14 25.91 17.40
CA PRO A 145 0.36 24.71 17.61
C PRO A 145 -1.02 25.06 18.15
N VAL A 146 -2.06 24.39 17.64
CA VAL A 146 -3.41 24.51 18.21
C VAL A 146 -3.37 23.99 19.66
N PRO A 147 -3.89 24.74 20.65
CA PRO A 147 -3.89 24.30 22.04
C PRO A 147 -4.52 22.91 22.20
N ALA A 148 -3.93 22.08 23.05
CA ALA A 148 -4.37 20.69 23.25
C ALA A 148 -5.87 20.58 23.60
N GLY A 149 -6.40 21.54 24.36
CA GLY A 149 -7.83 21.60 24.72
C GLY A 149 -8.76 21.82 23.52
N VAL A 150 -8.36 22.67 22.56
CA VAL A 150 -9.14 22.92 21.33
C VAL A 150 -9.11 21.70 20.42
N ARG A 151 -7.98 20.99 20.36
CA ARG A 151 -7.84 19.75 19.59
C ARG A 151 -8.71 18.62 20.17
N LEU A 152 -8.74 18.49 21.51
CA LEU A 152 -9.60 17.52 22.21
C LEU A 152 -11.09 17.85 22.05
N ALA A 153 -11.48 19.12 22.15
CA ALA A 153 -12.87 19.55 21.95
C ALA A 153 -13.33 19.28 20.51
N LYS A 154 -12.52 19.64 19.51
CA LYS A 154 -12.80 19.36 18.09
C LYS A 154 -12.91 17.85 17.81
N GLN A 155 -12.07 17.04 18.46
CA GLN A 155 -12.07 15.59 18.30
C GLN A 155 -13.28 14.94 19.00
N ALA A 156 -13.70 15.46 20.16
CA ALA A 156 -14.92 15.05 20.83
C ALA A 156 -16.17 15.44 20.02
N GLU A 157 -16.20 16.65 19.46
CA GLU A 157 -17.28 17.13 18.58
C GLU A 157 -17.40 16.27 17.31
N LEU A 158 -16.29 15.99 16.63
CA LEU A 158 -16.27 15.10 15.45
C LEU A 158 -16.70 13.67 15.80
N LYS A 159 -16.30 13.17 16.97
CA LYS A 159 -16.69 11.84 17.43
C LYS A 159 -18.19 11.77 17.75
N ALA A 160 -18.72 12.75 18.47
CA ALA A 160 -20.15 12.84 18.76
C ALA A 160 -20.99 12.99 17.49
N GLN A 161 -20.49 13.75 16.51
CA GLN A 161 -21.15 13.91 15.21
C GLN A 161 -21.12 12.61 14.40
N ALA A 162 -20.01 11.87 14.40
CA ALA A 162 -19.91 10.56 13.76
C ALA A 162 -20.82 9.52 14.42
N GLU A 163 -20.91 9.50 15.76
CA GLU A 163 -21.81 8.62 16.51
C GLU A 163 -23.28 8.93 16.20
N LYS A 164 -23.65 10.21 16.09
CA LYS A 164 -24.99 10.64 15.70
C LYS A 164 -25.34 10.20 14.27
N TYR A 165 -24.42 10.36 13.32
CA TYR A 165 -24.63 9.87 11.95
C TYR A 165 -24.71 8.35 11.87
N ALA A 166 -23.90 7.62 12.64
CA ALA A 166 -23.97 6.16 12.70
C ALA A 166 -25.30 5.67 13.29
N ALA A 167 -25.81 6.34 14.33
CA ALA A 167 -27.13 6.04 14.90
C ALA A 167 -28.26 6.35 13.92
N GLN A 168 -28.18 7.46 13.17
CA GLN A 168 -29.13 7.80 12.12
C GLN A 168 -29.12 6.78 10.97
N ASP A 169 -27.94 6.35 10.52
CA ASP A 169 -27.80 5.33 9.47
C ASP A 169 -28.33 3.97 9.96
N ALA A 170 -28.07 3.59 11.22
CA ALA A 170 -28.63 2.38 11.81
C ALA A 170 -30.17 2.44 11.94
N ALA A 171 -30.71 3.58 12.35
CA ALA A 171 -32.16 3.81 12.44
C ALA A 171 -32.81 3.76 11.05
N LEU A 172 -32.22 4.45 10.06
CA LEU A 172 -32.70 4.44 8.67
C LEU A 172 -32.65 3.02 8.07
N ARG A 173 -31.58 2.26 8.33
CA ARG A 173 -31.49 0.85 7.90
C ARG A 173 -32.52 -0.03 8.58
N ALA A 174 -32.78 0.17 9.87
CA ALA A 174 -33.82 -0.55 10.59
C ALA A 174 -35.21 -0.19 10.06
N GLU A 175 -35.45 1.08 9.70
CA GLU A 175 -36.69 1.56 9.11
C GLU A 175 -36.90 1.04 7.69
N ILE A 176 -35.86 1.04 6.84
CA ILE A 176 -35.88 0.41 5.51
C ILE A 176 -36.16 -1.08 5.65
N LYS A 177 -35.47 -1.78 6.56
CA LYS A 177 -35.68 -3.21 6.81
C LYS A 177 -37.12 -3.49 7.29
N ALA A 178 -37.65 -2.68 8.20
CA ALA A 178 -39.02 -2.83 8.68
C ALA A 178 -40.05 -2.49 7.58
N ALA A 179 -39.76 -1.53 6.72
CA ALA A 179 -40.59 -1.19 5.57
C ALA A 179 -40.57 -2.27 4.48
N ASP A 180 -39.42 -2.91 4.24
CA ASP A 180 -39.25 -4.06 3.36
C ASP A 180 -39.96 -5.30 3.92
N GLU A 181 -39.88 -5.56 5.23
CA GLU A 181 -40.60 -6.64 5.90
C GLU A 181 -42.13 -6.41 5.90
N ALA A 182 -42.59 -5.15 5.94
CA ALA A 182 -44.00 -4.78 5.89
C ALA A 182 -44.58 -4.70 4.46
N ARG A 183 -43.74 -4.69 3.42
CA ARG A 183 -44.13 -4.75 2.01
C ARG A 183 -43.57 -6.02 1.40
N PRO A 184 -44.21 -7.19 1.58
CA PRO A 184 -43.79 -8.38 0.88
C PRO A 184 -43.79 -8.08 -0.61
N ASP A 185 -42.62 -8.21 -1.25
CA ASP A 185 -42.53 -8.14 -2.69
C ASP A 185 -43.35 -9.31 -3.26
N THR A 186 -44.52 -8.97 -3.81
CA THR A 186 -45.47 -9.93 -4.39
C THR A 186 -45.17 -10.18 -5.86
N HIS A 187 -44.10 -9.57 -6.39
CA HIS A 187 -43.67 -9.80 -7.75
C HIS A 187 -43.00 -11.17 -7.85
N HIS A 188 -43.56 -12.04 -8.68
CA HIS A 188 -42.92 -13.31 -9.06
C HIS A 188 -41.74 -13.02 -9.98
N TYR A 189 -40.59 -12.64 -9.43
CA TYR A 189 -39.34 -12.78 -10.15
C TYR A 189 -39.14 -14.27 -10.39
N ASP A 190 -38.92 -14.67 -11.65
CA ASP A 190 -38.37 -15.98 -11.93
C ASP A 190 -36.90 -16.00 -11.48
N GLU A 191 -36.74 -16.14 -10.17
CA GLU A 191 -35.48 -16.13 -9.45
C GLU A 191 -34.56 -17.25 -9.95
N ALA A 192 -35.15 -18.36 -10.42
CA ALA A 192 -34.42 -19.47 -11.02
C ALA A 192 -33.85 -19.09 -12.39
N GLN A 193 -34.64 -18.48 -13.28
CA GLN A 193 -34.15 -17.99 -14.57
C GLN A 193 -33.11 -16.88 -14.40
N THR A 194 -33.35 -15.93 -13.48
CA THR A 194 -32.43 -14.82 -13.21
C THR A 194 -31.08 -15.34 -12.70
N ARG A 195 -31.07 -16.35 -11.82
CA ARG A 195 -29.85 -17.01 -11.36
C ARG A 195 -29.09 -17.67 -12.51
N THR A 196 -29.79 -18.43 -13.35
CA THR A 196 -29.18 -19.09 -14.52
C THR A 196 -28.56 -18.05 -15.45
N LEU A 197 -29.25 -16.93 -15.71
CA LEU A 197 -28.73 -15.83 -16.52
C LEU A 197 -27.46 -15.21 -15.94
N ILE A 198 -27.40 -14.99 -14.62
CA ILE A 198 -26.21 -14.44 -13.96
C ILE A 198 -25.03 -15.42 -14.06
N ILE A 199 -25.26 -16.71 -13.82
CA ILE A 199 -24.20 -17.74 -13.88
C ILE A 199 -23.69 -17.87 -15.32
N ASP A 200 -24.60 -17.98 -16.29
CA ASP A 200 -24.28 -18.05 -17.72
C ASP A 200 -23.46 -16.84 -18.18
N LEU A 201 -23.87 -15.62 -17.79
CA LEU A 201 -23.15 -14.41 -18.13
C LEU A 201 -21.73 -14.43 -17.58
N ARG A 202 -21.55 -14.79 -16.30
CA ARG A 202 -20.23 -14.86 -15.65
C ARG A 202 -19.34 -15.96 -16.25
N LEU A 203 -19.92 -17.08 -16.68
CA LEU A 203 -19.20 -18.13 -17.40
C LEU A 203 -18.75 -17.66 -18.79
N LYS A 204 -19.61 -16.95 -19.52
CA LYS A 204 -19.27 -16.32 -20.81
C LYS A 204 -18.18 -15.25 -20.69
N GLU A 205 -18.23 -14.42 -19.66
CA GLU A 205 -17.19 -13.43 -19.36
C GLU A 205 -15.81 -14.08 -19.09
N ALA A 206 -15.79 -15.36 -18.70
CA ALA A 206 -14.59 -16.18 -18.53
C ALA A 206 -14.25 -17.05 -19.77
N GLY A 207 -14.99 -16.87 -20.87
CA GLY A 207 -14.74 -17.54 -22.16
C GLY A 207 -15.40 -18.90 -22.33
N TRP A 208 -16.36 -19.26 -21.48
CA TRP A 208 -17.13 -20.50 -21.63
C TRP A 208 -18.35 -20.27 -22.51
N ALA A 209 -18.36 -20.88 -23.70
CA ALA A 209 -19.45 -20.74 -24.68
C ALA A 209 -20.76 -21.39 -24.20
N LEU A 210 -20.66 -22.54 -23.51
CA LEU A 210 -21.79 -23.36 -23.06
C LEU A 210 -22.75 -23.76 -24.19
N ASP A 211 -22.18 -24.08 -25.35
CA ASP A 211 -22.92 -24.36 -26.59
C ASP A 211 -23.14 -25.85 -26.85
N GLN A 212 -22.51 -26.74 -26.08
CA GLN A 212 -22.69 -28.18 -26.18
C GLN A 212 -23.71 -28.70 -25.16
N PRO A 213 -24.53 -29.70 -25.51
CA PRO A 213 -25.46 -30.33 -24.55
C PRO A 213 -24.77 -30.89 -23.31
N GLN A 214 -23.50 -31.32 -23.43
CA GLN A 214 -22.71 -31.86 -22.33
C GLN A 214 -22.22 -30.81 -21.33
N ASP A 215 -22.34 -29.52 -21.66
CA ASP A 215 -21.86 -28.44 -20.80
C ASP A 215 -22.81 -28.19 -19.62
N ARG A 216 -24.06 -28.69 -19.71
CA ARG A 216 -25.15 -28.43 -18.77
C ARG A 216 -25.87 -29.70 -18.37
N GLU A 217 -26.34 -29.73 -17.12
CA GLU A 217 -27.08 -30.88 -16.57
C GLU A 217 -26.39 -32.24 -16.84
N TYR A 218 -25.06 -32.26 -16.82
CA TYR A 218 -24.28 -33.40 -17.26
C TYR A 218 -24.53 -34.60 -16.32
N PRO A 219 -25.00 -35.75 -16.84
CA PRO A 219 -25.34 -36.89 -16.02
C PRO A 219 -24.08 -37.57 -15.46
N VAL A 220 -24.11 -37.87 -14.17
CA VAL A 220 -23.06 -38.64 -13.49
C VAL A 220 -23.67 -39.85 -12.80
N THR A 221 -22.90 -40.93 -12.74
CA THR A 221 -23.24 -42.20 -12.09
C THR A 221 -22.22 -42.49 -10.99
N GLY A 222 -22.63 -43.24 -9.97
CA GLY A 222 -21.77 -43.57 -8.82
C GLY A 222 -21.99 -42.69 -7.59
N MET A 223 -23.08 -41.92 -7.58
CA MET A 223 -23.46 -41.12 -6.41
C MET A 223 -23.83 -42.03 -5.23
N PRO A 224 -23.43 -41.70 -3.98
CA PRO A 224 -23.85 -42.45 -2.80
C PRO A 224 -25.38 -42.45 -2.66
N VAL A 225 -25.96 -43.59 -2.26
CA VAL A 225 -27.43 -43.75 -2.07
C VAL A 225 -27.99 -42.74 -1.07
N SER A 226 -27.20 -42.32 -0.08
CA SER A 226 -27.55 -41.28 0.89
C SER A 226 -27.70 -39.88 0.27
N ALA A 227 -27.02 -39.62 -0.85
CA ALA A 227 -27.09 -38.35 -1.58
C ALA A 227 -28.03 -38.42 -2.79
N SER A 228 -28.12 -39.58 -3.44
CA SER A 228 -29.09 -39.86 -4.51
C SER A 228 -29.55 -41.31 -4.45
N PRO A 229 -30.83 -41.58 -4.12
CA PRO A 229 -31.35 -42.95 -4.04
C PRO A 229 -31.19 -43.76 -5.33
N SER A 230 -31.13 -43.08 -6.48
CA SER A 230 -30.94 -43.69 -7.80
C SER A 230 -29.49 -44.06 -8.11
N GLY A 231 -28.51 -43.60 -7.32
CA GLY A 231 -27.08 -43.71 -7.62
C GLY A 231 -26.61 -42.80 -8.77
N THR A 232 -27.49 -41.94 -9.28
CA THR A 232 -27.21 -41.00 -10.39
C THR A 232 -27.37 -39.56 -9.95
N GLY A 233 -26.75 -38.62 -10.66
CA GLY A 233 -26.93 -37.19 -10.44
C GLY A 233 -26.73 -36.41 -11.73
N LYS A 234 -26.94 -35.10 -11.67
CA LYS A 234 -26.69 -34.19 -12.78
C LYS A 234 -25.91 -33.00 -12.27
N VAL A 235 -24.78 -32.73 -12.90
CA VAL A 235 -23.94 -31.57 -12.59
C VAL A 235 -24.48 -30.38 -13.39
N ASP A 236 -24.73 -29.24 -12.73
CA ASP A 236 -25.36 -28.10 -13.42
C ASP A 236 -24.51 -27.61 -14.59
N TYR A 237 -23.19 -27.49 -14.39
CA TYR A 237 -22.24 -27.22 -15.47
C TYR A 237 -20.97 -28.03 -15.34
N VAL A 238 -20.45 -28.52 -16.47
CA VAL A 238 -19.10 -29.08 -16.56
C VAL A 238 -18.30 -28.26 -17.55
N LEU A 239 -17.13 -27.81 -17.11
CA LEU A 239 -16.22 -26.98 -17.89
C LEU A 239 -15.15 -27.89 -18.48
N TRP A 240 -15.27 -28.20 -19.77
CA TRP A 240 -14.45 -29.20 -20.47
C TRP A 240 -13.15 -28.62 -21.04
N ASP A 241 -12.11 -29.44 -21.04
CA ASP A 241 -10.93 -29.19 -21.84
C ASP A 241 -11.09 -29.69 -23.28
N ASP A 242 -10.19 -29.27 -24.17
CA ASP A 242 -10.16 -29.70 -25.57
C ASP A 242 -9.86 -31.20 -25.74
N ASP A 243 -9.27 -31.85 -24.72
CA ASP A 243 -9.02 -33.30 -24.70
C ASP A 243 -10.22 -34.11 -24.15
N GLY A 244 -11.35 -33.46 -23.90
CA GLY A 244 -12.57 -34.07 -23.39
C GLY A 244 -12.54 -34.38 -21.89
N LYS A 245 -11.51 -33.95 -21.14
CA LYS A 245 -11.47 -34.10 -19.69
C LYS A 245 -12.11 -32.91 -18.97
N PRO A 246 -12.72 -33.13 -17.79
CA PRO A 246 -13.33 -32.05 -17.04
C PRO A 246 -12.25 -31.21 -16.33
N LEU A 247 -12.23 -29.90 -16.60
CA LEU A 247 -11.36 -28.93 -15.91
C LEU A 247 -12.00 -28.43 -14.62
N ALA A 248 -13.31 -28.20 -14.65
CA ALA A 248 -14.07 -27.81 -13.48
C ALA A 248 -15.52 -28.24 -13.56
N LEU A 249 -16.21 -28.18 -12.43
CA LEU A 249 -17.66 -28.26 -12.35
C LEU A 249 -18.23 -27.04 -11.63
N VAL A 250 -19.48 -26.70 -11.93
CA VAL A 250 -20.23 -25.65 -11.22
C VAL A 250 -21.53 -26.23 -10.70
N GLU A 251 -21.72 -26.18 -9.38
CA GLU A 251 -22.97 -26.52 -8.70
C GLU A 251 -23.74 -25.24 -8.35
N ALA A 252 -24.97 -25.11 -8.84
CA ALA A 252 -25.83 -23.96 -8.63
C ALA A 252 -26.91 -24.24 -7.57
N LYS A 253 -27.01 -23.36 -6.57
CA LYS A 253 -28.05 -23.43 -5.52
C LYS A 253 -29.05 -22.29 -5.60
N ARG A 254 -30.24 -22.54 -5.05
CA ARG A 254 -31.30 -21.51 -4.91
C ARG A 254 -30.79 -20.35 -4.06
N THR A 255 -31.10 -19.15 -4.51
CA THR A 255 -30.56 -17.83 -4.15
C THR A 255 -30.81 -17.40 -2.69
N THR A 256 -31.71 -18.07 -1.98
CA THR A 256 -31.98 -17.86 -0.54
C THR A 256 -31.21 -18.80 0.40
N ARG A 257 -30.41 -19.74 -0.12
CA ARG A 257 -29.61 -20.67 0.70
C ARG A 257 -28.12 -20.35 0.62
N ASP A 258 -27.42 -20.55 1.74
CA ASP A 258 -25.96 -20.46 1.83
C ASP A 258 -25.31 -21.40 0.78
N PRO A 259 -24.46 -20.88 -0.13
CA PRO A 259 -23.72 -21.69 -1.11
C PRO A 259 -22.99 -22.87 -0.49
N GLN A 260 -22.58 -22.78 0.79
CA GLN A 260 -21.92 -23.86 1.53
C GLN A 260 -22.74 -25.16 1.57
N GLN A 261 -24.08 -25.09 1.46
CA GLN A 261 -24.94 -26.27 1.39
C GLN A 261 -24.70 -27.11 0.11
N GLY A 262 -24.23 -26.49 -0.97
CA GLY A 262 -23.88 -27.18 -2.22
C GLY A 262 -22.51 -27.85 -2.21
N ARG A 263 -21.64 -27.51 -1.24
CA ARG A 263 -20.24 -27.95 -1.20
C ARG A 263 -20.09 -29.47 -1.19
N HIS A 264 -20.87 -30.17 -0.37
CA HIS A 264 -20.77 -31.63 -0.25
C HIS A 264 -21.17 -32.32 -1.56
N GLN A 265 -22.28 -31.89 -2.15
CA GLN A 265 -22.77 -32.42 -3.42
C GLN A 265 -21.80 -32.16 -4.57
N ALA A 266 -21.25 -30.94 -4.65
CA ALA A 266 -20.25 -30.57 -5.64
C ALA A 266 -18.99 -31.46 -5.55
N LYS A 267 -18.58 -31.83 -4.33
CA LYS A 267 -17.49 -32.81 -4.13
C LYS A 267 -17.84 -34.19 -4.65
N LEU A 268 -19.04 -34.70 -4.35
CA LEU A 268 -19.49 -36.00 -4.84
C LEU A 268 -19.55 -36.05 -6.36
N TYR A 269 -19.95 -34.95 -7.00
CA TYR A 269 -19.92 -34.81 -8.46
C TYR A 269 -18.49 -34.80 -9.01
N ALA A 270 -17.56 -34.14 -8.34
CA ALA A 270 -16.15 -34.23 -8.71
C ALA A 270 -15.62 -35.67 -8.57
N ASP A 271 -16.03 -36.41 -7.51
CA ASP A 271 -15.62 -37.80 -7.30
C ASP A 271 -16.12 -38.70 -8.44
N CYS A 272 -17.37 -38.49 -8.89
CA CYS A 272 -17.94 -39.21 -10.03
C CYS A 272 -17.22 -38.86 -11.34
N LEU A 273 -16.97 -37.59 -11.61
CA LEU A 273 -16.27 -37.14 -12.83
C LEU A 273 -14.82 -37.64 -12.85
N GLU A 274 -14.14 -37.64 -11.72
CA GLU A 274 -12.79 -38.20 -11.62
C GLU A 274 -12.77 -39.69 -11.89
N ALA A 275 -13.72 -40.46 -11.35
CA ALA A 275 -13.85 -41.89 -11.63
C ALA A 275 -14.13 -42.18 -13.11
N GLN A 276 -14.86 -41.30 -13.80
CA GLN A 276 -15.20 -41.47 -15.22
C GLN A 276 -14.07 -41.05 -16.17
N PHE A 277 -13.41 -39.93 -15.88
CA PHE A 277 -12.47 -39.29 -16.82
C PHE A 277 -11.00 -39.38 -16.39
N GLY A 278 -10.72 -39.91 -15.20
CA GLY A 278 -9.36 -40.00 -14.65
C GLY A 278 -8.73 -38.65 -14.32
N GLN A 279 -9.53 -37.57 -14.22
CA GLN A 279 -9.08 -36.23 -13.87
C GLN A 279 -10.02 -35.59 -12.86
N ARG A 280 -9.46 -35.20 -11.72
CA ARG A 280 -10.16 -34.42 -10.69
C ARG A 280 -10.50 -33.02 -11.22
N PRO A 281 -11.76 -32.63 -11.42
CA PRO A 281 -12.09 -31.24 -11.78
C PRO A 281 -11.89 -30.28 -10.59
N VAL A 282 -11.70 -29.00 -10.86
CA VAL A 282 -11.84 -27.93 -9.85
C VAL A 282 -13.31 -27.72 -9.52
N ILE A 283 -13.64 -27.52 -8.25
CA ILE A 283 -15.03 -27.42 -7.81
C ILE A 283 -15.42 -25.95 -7.68
N PHE A 284 -16.49 -25.53 -8.36
CA PHE A 284 -17.21 -24.30 -8.07
C PHE A 284 -18.59 -24.61 -7.50
N TYR A 285 -19.02 -23.79 -6.55
CA TYR A 285 -20.41 -23.79 -6.08
C TYR A 285 -20.88 -22.35 -5.88
N THR A 286 -22.09 -22.05 -6.37
CA THR A 286 -22.57 -20.68 -6.51
C THR A 286 -24.07 -20.58 -6.30
N ASN A 287 -24.53 -19.40 -5.88
CA ASN A 287 -25.95 -19.03 -5.94
C ASN A 287 -26.21 -17.94 -6.99
N GLY A 288 -25.25 -17.66 -7.88
CA GLY A 288 -25.30 -16.57 -8.85
C GLY A 288 -24.67 -15.28 -8.32
N TYR A 289 -24.88 -14.92 -7.05
CA TYR A 289 -24.27 -13.73 -6.45
C TYR A 289 -22.90 -14.04 -5.86
N HIS A 290 -22.84 -15.04 -4.99
CA HIS A 290 -21.63 -15.52 -4.33
C HIS A 290 -21.15 -16.81 -4.98
N THR A 291 -19.87 -16.85 -5.37
CA THR A 291 -19.25 -18.01 -6.03
C THR A 291 -18.04 -18.45 -5.22
N HIS A 292 -17.95 -19.73 -4.92
CA HIS A 292 -16.79 -20.32 -4.26
C HIS A 292 -16.02 -21.21 -5.21
N LEU A 293 -14.69 -21.22 -5.05
CA LEU A 293 -13.75 -22.10 -5.71
C LEU A 293 -13.14 -23.03 -4.66
N TRP A 294 -13.04 -24.31 -4.98
CA TRP A 294 -12.40 -25.33 -4.16
C TRP A 294 -11.55 -26.26 -5.02
N ASP A 295 -10.23 -26.17 -4.85
CA ASP A 295 -9.28 -27.20 -5.32
C ASP A 295 -8.99 -28.11 -4.13
N ASP A 296 -9.81 -29.14 -3.97
CA ASP A 296 -9.88 -29.95 -2.76
C ASP A 296 -8.67 -30.85 -2.49
N LEU A 297 -7.72 -30.88 -3.42
CA LEU A 297 -6.43 -31.53 -3.25
C LEU A 297 -5.38 -30.63 -2.60
N ASN A 298 -5.50 -29.29 -2.73
CA ASN A 298 -4.44 -28.36 -2.32
C ASN A 298 -4.89 -27.29 -1.33
N TYR A 299 -6.15 -26.82 -1.40
CA TYR A 299 -6.60 -25.67 -0.63
C TYR A 299 -8.04 -25.83 -0.12
N PRO A 300 -8.38 -25.22 1.03
CA PRO A 300 -9.78 -25.11 1.45
C PRO A 300 -10.59 -24.23 0.47
N PRO A 301 -11.92 -24.35 0.47
CA PRO A 301 -12.77 -23.49 -0.35
C PRO A 301 -12.60 -22.02 0.00
N ARG A 302 -12.73 -21.15 -1.01
CA ARG A 302 -12.73 -19.70 -0.86
C ARG A 302 -13.71 -19.07 -1.83
N GLU A 303 -14.23 -17.90 -1.51
CA GLU A 303 -15.04 -17.14 -2.44
C GLU A 303 -14.17 -16.48 -3.55
N VAL A 304 -14.78 -16.27 -4.71
CA VAL A 304 -14.16 -15.70 -5.91
C VAL A 304 -15.17 -14.84 -6.65
N GLN A 305 -14.68 -13.79 -7.31
CA GLN A 305 -15.49 -12.84 -8.09
C GLN A 305 -15.62 -13.31 -9.55
N GLY A 306 -16.17 -14.50 -9.75
CA GLY A 306 -16.39 -15.11 -11.08
C GLY A 306 -15.69 -16.45 -11.26
N PHE A 307 -15.60 -16.89 -12.52
CA PHE A 307 -15.03 -18.16 -12.90
C PHE A 307 -13.65 -18.00 -13.53
N TYR A 308 -12.87 -19.09 -13.50
CA TYR A 308 -11.56 -19.13 -14.13
C TYR A 308 -11.73 -19.41 -15.63
N THR A 309 -10.81 -18.87 -16.43
CA THR A 309 -10.73 -19.22 -17.85
C THR A 309 -10.24 -20.66 -18.04
N LYS A 310 -10.45 -21.23 -19.24
CA LYS A 310 -9.95 -22.57 -19.60
C LYS A 310 -8.45 -22.74 -19.30
N ASP A 311 -7.62 -21.80 -19.76
CA ASP A 311 -6.17 -21.84 -19.55
C ASP A 311 -5.76 -21.75 -18.08
N GLU A 312 -6.51 -21.01 -17.27
CA GLU A 312 -6.25 -20.89 -15.83
C GLU A 312 -6.58 -22.18 -15.08
N LEU A 313 -7.68 -22.85 -15.43
CA LEU A 313 -8.02 -24.15 -14.87
C LEU A 313 -7.04 -25.24 -15.33
N ARG A 314 -6.67 -25.24 -16.61
CA ARG A 314 -5.67 -26.16 -17.17
C ARG A 314 -4.34 -26.03 -16.44
N LEU A 315 -3.88 -24.79 -16.22
CA LEU A 315 -2.67 -24.52 -15.43
C LEU A 315 -2.78 -24.97 -13.97
N LEU A 316 -3.95 -24.75 -13.35
CA LEU A 316 -4.20 -25.16 -11.96
C LEU A 316 -4.12 -26.69 -11.81
N ILE A 317 -4.73 -27.44 -12.73
CA ILE A 317 -4.65 -28.90 -12.76
C ILE A 317 -3.22 -29.37 -13.02
N GLN A 318 -2.54 -28.81 -14.04
CA GLN A 318 -1.15 -29.15 -14.35
C GLN A 318 -0.24 -29.01 -13.13
N ARG A 319 -0.44 -27.93 -12.33
CA ARG A 319 0.34 -27.63 -11.13
C ARG A 319 0.22 -28.65 -10.00
N ARG A 320 -0.81 -29.51 -10.01
CA ARG A 320 -0.90 -30.63 -9.04
C ARG A 320 0.26 -31.61 -9.21
N ALA A 321 0.80 -31.75 -10.42
CA ALA A 321 1.96 -32.60 -10.70
C ALA A 321 3.26 -31.81 -10.92
N SER A 322 3.18 -30.56 -11.38
CA SER A 322 4.36 -29.81 -11.85
C SER A 322 4.94 -28.81 -10.86
N ARG A 323 4.34 -28.63 -9.67
CA ARG A 323 4.92 -27.78 -8.61
C ARG A 323 6.13 -28.46 -8.00
N LEU A 324 7.21 -27.69 -7.84
CA LEU A 324 8.40 -28.14 -7.12
C LEU A 324 8.32 -27.73 -5.66
N THR A 325 9.00 -28.49 -4.81
CA THR A 325 9.08 -28.21 -3.37
C THR A 325 9.89 -26.93 -3.12
N LEU A 326 9.23 -25.90 -2.60
CA LEU A 326 9.82 -24.59 -2.32
C LEU A 326 10.96 -24.69 -1.30
N ALA A 327 10.85 -25.58 -0.31
CA ALA A 327 11.89 -25.79 0.70
C ALA A 327 13.23 -26.23 0.09
N THR A 328 13.20 -27.02 -0.99
CA THR A 328 14.41 -27.61 -1.60
C THR A 328 15.10 -26.69 -2.60
N LEU A 329 14.36 -25.77 -3.22
CA LEU A 329 14.91 -24.87 -4.22
C LEU A 329 15.77 -23.78 -3.57
N PRO A 330 16.96 -23.46 -4.12
CA PRO A 330 17.79 -22.40 -3.59
C PRO A 330 17.15 -21.03 -3.81
N ILE A 331 17.29 -20.15 -2.82
CA ILE A 331 16.94 -18.73 -2.95
C ILE A 331 18.08 -18.03 -3.66
N ASN A 332 17.77 -17.15 -4.61
CA ASN A 332 18.80 -16.41 -5.33
C ASN A 332 19.44 -15.34 -4.42
N GLU A 333 20.62 -15.65 -3.88
CA GLU A 333 21.38 -14.77 -2.99
C GLU A 333 21.90 -13.50 -3.68
N GLN A 334 22.02 -13.49 -5.02
CA GLN A 334 22.36 -12.27 -5.76
C GLN A 334 21.24 -11.23 -5.67
N ILE A 335 20.00 -11.69 -5.48
CA ILE A 335 18.85 -10.82 -5.25
C ILE A 335 18.71 -10.55 -3.74
N ALA A 336 18.57 -11.60 -2.93
CA ALA A 336 18.42 -11.55 -1.48
C ALA A 336 19.73 -11.87 -0.75
N GLY A 337 20.65 -10.91 -0.73
CA GLY A 337 22.02 -11.10 -0.21
C GLY A 337 22.18 -11.02 1.31
N ARG A 338 21.09 -10.90 2.08
CA ARG A 338 21.14 -10.81 3.55
C ARG A 338 20.39 -11.97 4.19
N ARG A 339 20.97 -12.57 5.23
CA ARG A 339 20.43 -13.76 5.92
C ARG A 339 18.96 -13.63 6.33
N TYR A 340 18.55 -12.46 6.82
CA TYR A 340 17.16 -12.24 7.24
C TYR A 340 16.17 -12.20 6.05
N GLN A 341 16.61 -11.81 4.86
CA GLN A 341 15.78 -11.85 3.65
C GLN A 341 15.52 -13.30 3.26
N SER A 342 16.57 -14.13 3.22
CA SER A 342 16.45 -15.56 2.96
C SER A 342 15.58 -16.25 4.01
N HIS A 343 15.75 -15.90 5.29
CA HIS A 343 14.90 -16.43 6.36
C HIS A 343 13.43 -16.04 6.16
N ALA A 344 13.13 -14.78 5.85
CA ALA A 344 11.78 -14.33 5.59
C ALA A 344 11.14 -15.05 4.39
N ILE A 345 11.88 -15.21 3.29
CA ILE A 345 11.42 -15.93 2.10
C ILE A 345 11.12 -17.40 2.43
N ARG A 346 12.00 -18.07 3.20
CA ARG A 346 11.77 -19.46 3.65
C ARG A 346 10.52 -19.58 4.49
N ARG A 347 10.28 -18.68 5.45
CA ARG A 347 9.07 -18.70 6.28
C ARG A 347 7.80 -18.51 5.47
N ILE A 348 7.82 -17.62 4.48
CA ILE A 348 6.67 -17.43 3.58
C ILE A 348 6.43 -18.69 2.74
N ALA A 349 7.51 -19.28 2.19
CA ALA A 349 7.43 -20.52 1.44
C ALA A 349 6.87 -21.69 2.27
N GLU A 350 7.34 -21.87 3.51
CA GLU A 350 6.83 -22.87 4.45
C GLU A 350 5.33 -22.70 4.70
N ALA A 351 4.86 -21.46 4.94
CA ALA A 351 3.45 -21.19 5.18
C ALA A 351 2.58 -21.52 3.96
N PHE A 352 3.07 -21.26 2.75
CA PHE A 352 2.33 -21.55 1.51
C PHE A 352 2.35 -23.04 1.16
N GLU A 353 3.46 -23.72 1.41
CA GLU A 353 3.68 -25.12 1.07
C GLU A 353 3.09 -26.09 2.09
N ASN A 354 3.45 -25.94 3.35
CA ASN A 354 3.11 -26.90 4.40
C ASN A 354 1.77 -26.57 5.07
N ASP A 355 1.51 -25.29 5.32
CA ASP A 355 0.33 -24.85 6.07
C ASP A 355 -0.87 -24.52 5.16
N ALA A 356 -0.69 -24.65 3.84
CA ALA A 356 -1.66 -24.27 2.81
C ALA A 356 -2.21 -22.83 2.98
N GLN A 357 -1.43 -21.93 3.58
CA GLN A 357 -1.80 -20.53 3.73
C GLN A 357 -1.77 -19.85 2.37
N ARG A 358 -2.68 -18.88 2.20
CA ARG A 358 -2.73 -18.05 0.99
C ARG A 358 -2.26 -16.62 1.23
N HIS A 359 -2.02 -16.25 2.48
CA HIS A 359 -1.63 -14.91 2.89
C HIS A 359 -0.39 -14.96 3.78
N ALA A 360 0.47 -13.97 3.62
CA ALA A 360 1.60 -13.74 4.51
C ALA A 360 1.77 -12.22 4.72
N LEU A 361 2.08 -11.83 5.95
CA LEU A 361 2.42 -10.45 6.29
C LEU A 361 3.91 -10.36 6.61
N LEU A 362 4.65 -9.61 5.81
CA LEU A 362 6.07 -9.37 6.02
C LEU A 362 6.30 -7.96 6.57
N VAL A 363 6.75 -7.87 7.81
CA VAL A 363 7.10 -6.60 8.45
C VAL A 363 8.62 -6.40 8.38
N MET A 364 9.06 -5.35 7.70
CA MET A 364 10.48 -5.00 7.58
C MET A 364 10.66 -3.49 7.73
N ALA A 365 11.77 -3.08 8.35
CA ALA A 365 12.14 -1.67 8.45
C ALA A 365 12.42 -1.07 7.07
N THR A 366 12.12 0.22 6.89
CA THR A 366 12.46 0.97 5.68
C THR A 366 13.96 0.91 5.43
N GLY A 367 14.38 0.62 4.19
CA GLY A 367 15.79 0.43 3.84
C GLY A 367 16.36 -0.97 4.12
N ALA A 368 15.60 -1.88 4.76
CA ALA A 368 16.02 -3.27 4.96
C ALA A 368 15.99 -4.13 3.67
N GLY A 369 15.49 -3.57 2.55
CA GLY A 369 15.48 -4.25 1.26
C GLY A 369 14.21 -5.05 0.96
N LYS A 370 13.03 -4.55 1.37
CA LYS A 370 11.70 -5.14 1.09
C LYS A 370 11.55 -5.57 -0.38
N THR A 371 11.80 -4.65 -1.30
CA THR A 371 11.66 -4.89 -2.75
C THR A 371 12.52 -6.05 -3.23
N ARG A 372 13.80 -6.12 -2.80
CA ARG A 372 14.69 -7.24 -3.16
C ARG A 372 14.21 -8.57 -2.57
N THR A 373 13.71 -8.57 -1.34
CA THR A 373 13.11 -9.76 -0.72
C THR A 373 11.92 -10.27 -1.52
N VAL A 374 11.03 -9.36 -1.97
CA VAL A 374 9.86 -9.71 -2.79
C VAL A 374 10.25 -10.23 -4.17
N ILE A 375 11.26 -9.63 -4.81
CA ILE A 375 11.73 -10.09 -6.13
C ILE A 375 12.34 -11.50 -6.01
N ALA A 376 13.12 -11.76 -4.96
CA ALA A 376 13.69 -13.09 -4.72
C ALA A 376 12.62 -14.14 -4.39
N LEU A 377 11.57 -13.77 -3.65
CA LEU A 377 10.40 -14.63 -3.44
C LEU A 377 9.68 -14.91 -4.77
N THR A 378 9.50 -13.89 -5.61
CA THR A 378 8.88 -14.02 -6.94
C THR A 378 9.66 -14.97 -7.82
N ASP A 379 10.99 -14.84 -7.87
CA ASP A 379 11.90 -15.76 -8.57
C ASP A 379 11.70 -17.20 -8.09
N LEU A 380 11.74 -17.43 -6.77
CA LEU A 380 11.54 -18.76 -6.18
C LEU A 380 10.19 -19.36 -6.60
N MET A 381 9.10 -18.60 -6.44
CA MET A 381 7.74 -19.04 -6.76
C MET A 381 7.57 -19.34 -8.25
N MET A 382 8.20 -18.56 -9.14
CA MET A 382 8.16 -18.80 -10.57
C MET A 382 8.94 -20.05 -10.98
N ARG A 383 10.18 -20.20 -10.50
CA ARG A 383 11.02 -21.38 -10.77
C ARG A 383 10.43 -22.66 -10.21
N ALA A 384 9.71 -22.55 -9.09
CA ALA A 384 9.00 -23.67 -8.48
C ALA A 384 7.66 -24.00 -9.15
N ASN A 385 7.25 -23.23 -10.16
CA ASN A 385 5.95 -23.36 -10.84
C ASN A 385 4.73 -23.10 -9.93
N TRP A 386 4.91 -22.33 -8.86
CA TRP A 386 3.84 -21.87 -7.98
C TRP A 386 3.16 -20.60 -8.54
N ALA A 387 3.91 -19.75 -9.24
CA ALA A 387 3.40 -18.53 -9.85
C ALA A 387 3.84 -18.38 -11.32
N LYS A 388 2.90 -18.06 -12.20
CA LYS A 388 3.09 -17.74 -13.62
C LYS A 388 3.02 -16.22 -13.81
N ARG A 389 2.05 -15.57 -13.15
CA ARG A 389 1.81 -14.13 -13.21
C ARG A 389 1.77 -13.54 -11.80
N VAL A 390 2.57 -12.51 -11.57
CA VAL A 390 2.67 -11.80 -10.28
C VAL A 390 2.29 -10.34 -10.44
N LEU A 391 1.52 -9.82 -9.50
CA LEU A 391 1.10 -8.42 -9.43
C LEU A 391 1.74 -7.75 -8.22
N PHE A 392 2.45 -6.65 -8.45
CA PHE A 392 3.00 -5.78 -7.40
C PHE A 392 2.22 -4.46 -7.35
N LEU A 393 1.70 -4.14 -6.18
CA LEU A 393 0.92 -2.95 -5.90
C LEU A 393 1.66 -2.02 -4.95
N ALA A 394 1.70 -0.73 -5.30
CA ALA A 394 2.19 0.32 -4.41
C ALA A 394 1.27 1.54 -4.44
N ASP A 395 1.30 2.34 -3.38
CA ASP A 395 0.37 3.48 -3.22
C ASP A 395 0.67 4.63 -4.20
N ARG A 396 1.96 4.85 -4.55
CA ARG A 396 2.38 6.01 -5.35
C ARG A 396 3.01 5.58 -6.67
N LYS A 397 2.72 6.32 -7.75
CA LYS A 397 3.30 6.11 -9.09
C LYS A 397 4.83 6.02 -9.08
N ALA A 398 5.50 6.87 -8.31
CA ALA A 398 6.97 6.84 -8.19
C ALA A 398 7.49 5.52 -7.61
N LEU A 399 6.79 4.92 -6.64
CA LEU A 399 7.14 3.62 -6.06
C LEU A 399 6.89 2.48 -7.06
N VAL A 400 5.83 2.58 -7.86
CA VAL A 400 5.55 1.63 -8.95
C VAL A 400 6.67 1.64 -9.99
N ILE A 401 7.13 2.82 -10.41
CA ILE A 401 8.24 2.97 -11.36
C ILE A 401 9.52 2.35 -10.78
N GLN A 402 9.85 2.69 -9.53
CA GLN A 402 11.02 2.11 -8.84
C GLN A 402 10.95 0.58 -8.73
N ALA A 403 9.76 0.04 -8.42
CA ALA A 403 9.56 -1.40 -8.39
C ALA A 403 9.71 -2.02 -9.79
N ALA A 404 9.17 -1.38 -10.83
CA ALA A 404 9.32 -1.83 -12.22
C ALA A 404 10.79 -1.99 -12.60
N ASP A 405 11.60 -0.95 -12.31
CA ASP A 405 13.03 -0.94 -12.62
C ASP A 405 13.78 -1.99 -11.81
N ALA A 406 13.45 -2.15 -10.53
CA ALA A 406 14.04 -3.17 -9.68
C ALA A 406 13.72 -4.60 -10.17
N PHE A 407 12.48 -4.87 -10.60
CA PHE A 407 12.11 -6.15 -11.18
C PHE A 407 12.86 -6.41 -12.50
N LYS A 408 12.96 -5.41 -13.39
CA LYS A 408 13.72 -5.55 -14.64
C LYS A 408 15.21 -5.84 -14.38
N GLN A 409 15.79 -5.19 -13.38
CA GLN A 409 17.19 -5.37 -13.01
C GLN A 409 17.47 -6.75 -12.40
N HIS A 410 16.60 -7.20 -11.48
CA HIS A 410 16.87 -8.39 -10.67
C HIS A 410 16.18 -9.66 -11.16
N LEU A 411 15.20 -9.54 -12.07
CA LEU A 411 14.48 -10.66 -12.69
C LEU A 411 14.36 -10.46 -14.21
N PRO A 412 15.49 -10.36 -14.94
CA PRO A 412 15.49 -9.99 -16.37
C PRO A 412 14.76 -11.00 -17.27
N ASN A 413 14.62 -12.25 -16.82
CA ASN A 413 13.94 -13.31 -17.57
C ASN A 413 12.41 -13.27 -17.43
N ALA A 414 11.86 -12.37 -16.62
CA ALA A 414 10.43 -12.18 -16.46
C ALA A 414 10.01 -10.83 -17.06
N PRO A 415 9.32 -10.81 -18.20
CA PRO A 415 8.79 -9.57 -18.78
C PRO A 415 7.94 -8.79 -17.77
N VAL A 416 8.33 -7.53 -17.53
CA VAL A 416 7.69 -6.63 -16.57
C VAL A 416 6.81 -5.63 -17.31
N VAL A 417 5.53 -5.58 -16.93
CA VAL A 417 4.53 -4.66 -17.48
C VAL A 417 4.18 -3.61 -16.41
N ASN A 418 4.35 -2.34 -16.75
CA ASN A 418 3.91 -1.23 -15.91
C ASN A 418 2.52 -0.76 -16.36
N LEU A 419 1.48 -1.08 -15.61
CA LEU A 419 0.09 -0.77 -15.97
C LEU A 419 -0.24 0.74 -15.92
N LEU A 420 0.70 1.58 -15.48
CA LEU A 420 0.59 3.04 -15.60
C LEU A 420 0.85 3.54 -17.03
N THR A 421 1.67 2.83 -17.80
CA THR A 421 2.15 3.23 -19.13
C THR A 421 1.78 2.23 -20.22
N ASP A 422 1.97 0.95 -19.94
CA ASP A 422 1.93 -0.13 -20.92
C ASP A 422 0.67 -0.96 -20.73
N LYS A 423 -0.48 -0.27 -20.80
CA LYS A 423 -1.73 -0.86 -20.38
C LYS A 423 -2.05 -2.12 -21.13
N ASP A 424 -1.75 -2.25 -22.43
CA ASP A 424 -2.18 -3.36 -23.29
C ASP A 424 -1.17 -4.52 -23.44
N LEU A 425 -0.03 -4.43 -22.76
CA LEU A 425 0.98 -5.47 -22.82
C LEU A 425 0.66 -6.66 -21.90
N SER A 426 1.17 -7.82 -22.29
CA SER A 426 1.15 -9.06 -21.49
C SER A 426 2.55 -9.35 -20.98
N GLY A 427 2.64 -9.91 -19.76
CA GLY A 427 3.91 -10.18 -19.11
C GLY A 427 3.81 -11.21 -17.99
N ARG A 428 4.88 -11.33 -17.22
CA ARG A 428 5.00 -12.25 -16.07
C ARG A 428 4.92 -11.51 -14.75
N VAL A 429 5.42 -10.28 -14.72
CA VAL A 429 5.30 -9.38 -13.57
C VAL A 429 4.55 -8.13 -14.00
N PHE A 430 3.52 -7.78 -13.25
CA PHE A 430 2.74 -6.57 -13.45
C PHE A 430 2.96 -5.65 -12.26
N VAL A 431 3.20 -4.37 -12.52
CA VAL A 431 3.32 -3.36 -11.47
C VAL A 431 2.27 -2.29 -11.67
N SER A 432 1.58 -1.90 -10.59
CA SER A 432 0.49 -0.92 -10.65
C SER A 432 0.25 -0.21 -9.32
N THR A 433 -0.55 0.85 -9.36
CA THR A 433 -1.18 1.39 -8.15
C THR A 433 -2.55 0.75 -7.94
N CYS A 434 -3.01 0.66 -6.69
CA CYS A 434 -4.34 0.11 -6.39
C CYS A 434 -5.48 0.79 -7.19
N PRO A 435 -5.54 2.14 -7.29
CA PRO A 435 -6.59 2.80 -8.08
C PRO A 435 -6.55 2.47 -9.57
N THR A 436 -5.35 2.46 -10.18
CA THR A 436 -5.20 2.11 -11.60
C THR A 436 -5.71 0.70 -11.86
N LEU A 437 -5.33 -0.27 -11.02
CA LEU A 437 -5.79 -1.64 -11.20
C LEU A 437 -7.31 -1.75 -11.06
N LEU A 438 -7.92 -1.08 -10.06
CA LEU A 438 -9.37 -1.11 -9.86
C LEU A 438 -10.16 -0.59 -11.05
N ASN A 439 -9.68 0.48 -11.68
CA ASN A 439 -10.29 0.99 -12.90
C ASN A 439 -10.22 -0.01 -14.05
N MET A 440 -9.31 -0.99 -13.99
CA MET A 440 -9.08 -1.99 -15.05
C MET A 440 -9.67 -3.37 -14.74
N ILE A 441 -10.11 -3.68 -13.51
CA ILE A 441 -10.58 -5.05 -13.19
C ILE A 441 -11.89 -5.41 -13.91
N ASN A 442 -12.65 -4.40 -14.30
CA ASN A 442 -13.91 -4.53 -15.03
C ASN A 442 -13.73 -4.28 -16.53
N ASP A 443 -12.50 -4.04 -17.00
CA ASP A 443 -12.25 -3.85 -18.43
C ASP A 443 -12.45 -5.18 -19.15
N MET A 444 -13.32 -5.12 -20.16
CA MET A 444 -13.54 -6.20 -21.11
C MET A 444 -12.67 -5.96 -22.33
N ASP A 445 -12.04 -7.00 -22.86
CA ASP A 445 -11.35 -6.90 -24.13
C ASP A 445 -12.33 -6.85 -25.31
N GLY A 446 -11.82 -6.65 -26.54
CA GLY A 446 -12.63 -6.59 -27.74
C GLY A 446 -13.42 -7.86 -28.07
N SER A 447 -13.13 -8.98 -27.39
CA SER A 447 -13.87 -10.24 -27.49
C SER A 447 -14.94 -10.43 -26.41
N GLY A 448 -15.10 -9.46 -25.52
CA GLY A 448 -16.05 -9.54 -24.41
C GLY A 448 -15.58 -10.45 -23.27
N LEU A 449 -14.26 -10.64 -23.12
CA LEU A 449 -13.67 -11.35 -21.99
C LEU A 449 -13.12 -10.37 -20.95
N ARG A 450 -13.20 -10.74 -19.67
CA ARG A 450 -12.54 -9.96 -18.62
C ARG A 450 -11.04 -10.05 -18.78
N ARG A 451 -10.40 -8.89 -18.87
CA ARG A 451 -8.95 -8.81 -19.00
C ARG A 451 -8.20 -9.40 -17.81
N PHE A 452 -8.64 -9.06 -16.59
CA PHE A 452 -8.06 -9.51 -15.33
C PHE A 452 -9.09 -10.28 -14.51
N GLY A 453 -9.35 -11.54 -14.89
CA GLY A 453 -10.23 -12.44 -14.15
C GLY A 453 -9.66 -12.89 -12.79
N PRO A 454 -10.45 -13.59 -11.95
CA PRO A 454 -10.04 -14.05 -10.62
C PRO A 454 -8.87 -15.06 -10.64
N GLY A 455 -8.63 -15.73 -11.77
CA GLY A 455 -7.50 -16.64 -11.98
C GLY A 455 -6.27 -15.98 -12.61
N TYR A 456 -6.30 -14.67 -12.89
CA TYR A 456 -5.25 -14.05 -13.69
C TYR A 456 -3.91 -14.00 -12.96
N PHE A 457 -3.89 -13.48 -11.73
CA PHE A 457 -2.68 -13.39 -10.91
C PHE A 457 -2.57 -14.56 -9.94
N ASP A 458 -1.41 -15.21 -9.94
CA ASP A 458 -1.13 -16.32 -9.01
C ASP A 458 -0.61 -15.81 -7.66
N MET A 459 0.02 -14.63 -7.66
CA MET A 459 0.57 -13.99 -6.47
C MET A 459 0.37 -12.48 -6.58
N ILE A 460 -0.11 -11.88 -5.49
CA ILE A 460 -0.28 -10.42 -5.36
C ILE A 460 0.58 -9.96 -4.19
N VAL A 461 1.39 -8.92 -4.43
CA VAL A 461 2.24 -8.28 -3.42
C VAL A 461 1.77 -6.84 -3.26
N VAL A 462 1.49 -6.44 -2.03
CA VAL A 462 1.12 -5.06 -1.70
C VAL A 462 2.21 -4.45 -0.83
N ASP A 463 2.91 -3.44 -1.35
CA ASP A 463 3.88 -2.66 -0.57
C ASP A 463 3.18 -1.53 0.20
N GLU A 464 3.67 -1.26 1.41
CA GLU A 464 3.06 -0.35 2.38
C GLU A 464 1.56 -0.65 2.62
N ALA A 465 1.27 -1.92 2.91
CA ALA A 465 -0.07 -2.40 3.18
C ALA A 465 -0.64 -1.83 4.50
N HIS A 466 -0.97 -0.53 4.50
CA HIS A 466 -1.68 0.13 5.59
C HIS A 466 -3.15 -0.30 5.60
N ARG A 467 -3.75 -0.30 6.79
CA ARG A 467 -5.15 -0.74 7.04
C ARG A 467 -6.18 -0.07 6.13
N SER A 468 -5.89 1.14 5.62
CA SER A 468 -6.72 1.90 4.68
C SER A 468 -6.82 1.28 3.28
N ILE A 469 -5.77 0.60 2.80
CA ILE A 469 -5.74 -0.07 1.49
C ILE A 469 -6.62 -1.32 1.52
N TYR A 470 -6.53 -2.13 2.57
CA TYR A 470 -7.37 -3.32 2.74
C TYR A 470 -8.86 -3.00 2.88
N GLN A 471 -9.22 -1.92 3.59
CA GLN A 471 -10.62 -1.51 3.73
C GLN A 471 -11.21 -0.89 2.46
N LYS A 472 -10.42 -0.13 1.69
CA LYS A 472 -10.90 0.53 0.46
C LYS A 472 -10.84 -0.35 -0.78
N TYR A 473 -9.86 -1.25 -0.85
CA TYR A 473 -9.53 -2.00 -2.05
C TYR A 473 -9.58 -3.51 -1.83
N GLY A 474 -10.35 -3.93 -0.82
CA GLY A 474 -10.70 -5.32 -0.56
C GLY A 474 -11.08 -6.04 -1.85
N ALA A 475 -11.86 -5.42 -2.73
CA ALA A 475 -12.20 -5.89 -4.09
C ALA A 475 -11.03 -6.53 -4.88
N ILE A 476 -9.83 -5.93 -4.84
CA ILE A 476 -8.61 -6.43 -5.51
C ILE A 476 -8.12 -7.70 -4.83
N SER A 477 -8.13 -7.68 -3.49
CA SER A 477 -7.86 -8.88 -2.70
C SER A 477 -8.99 -9.89 -2.88
N THR A 478 -10.26 -9.52 -3.13
CA THR A 478 -11.44 -10.41 -3.11
C THR A 478 -11.82 -11.07 -4.43
N THR A 479 -11.11 -10.77 -5.52
CA THR A 479 -10.74 -11.78 -6.53
C THR A 479 -10.03 -13.01 -5.87
N SER A 480 -9.64 -12.88 -4.60
CA SER A 480 -9.39 -13.89 -3.55
C SER A 480 -9.94 -13.47 -2.16
N THR A 481 -11.26 -13.63 -1.94
CA THR A 481 -12.16 -13.06 -0.89
C THR A 481 -11.73 -12.70 0.57
N PRO A 482 -12.59 -11.89 1.28
CA PRO A 482 -12.23 -11.09 2.45
C PRO A 482 -12.61 -11.69 3.82
N CYS A 483 -12.01 -11.08 4.86
CA CYS A 483 -12.48 -10.82 6.23
C CYS A 483 -12.86 -11.98 7.19
N SER A 484 -12.11 -12.09 8.30
CA SER A 484 -12.65 -11.80 9.64
C SER A 484 -11.51 -11.52 10.63
N SER A 485 -11.64 -10.43 11.38
CA SER A 485 -10.90 -10.16 12.60
C SER A 485 -11.12 -11.26 13.64
N ALA A 486 -10.04 -11.85 14.11
CA ALA A 486 -9.88 -12.34 15.47
C ALA A 486 -8.50 -11.89 15.96
#